data_AF-M3E8Z6-F1
#
_entry.id   AF-M3E8Z6-F1
#
_cell.length_a   1.000
_cell.length_b   1.000
_cell.length_c   1.000
_cell.angle_alpha   90.00
_cell.angle_beta   90.00
_cell.angle_gamma   90.00
#
_symmetry.space_group_name_H-M   'P 1'
#
loop_
_entity.id
_entity.type
_entity.pdbx_description
1 polymer ?
#
loop_
_entity_poly.entity_id
_entity_poly.type
_entity_poly.pdbx_seq_one_letter_code
_entity_poly.pdbx_strand_id
1 'polypeptide(L)'
;MDDQDRIVVGVDGSPSLRQALRWAARQAALTGGTVPALTSWDYPQYHGALGWLPPSSGDEEALEARAREDLTPCVEETLGAHPSADVREGAVRNAGQCAAARGA
;
A
#
# COMPACT_ATOMS: atom_id res chain seq x y z
N MET A 1 15.14 -8.84 15.00
CA MET A 1 15.43 -7.45 15.40
C MET A 1 15.47 -6.66 14.09
N ASP A 2 14.32 -6.53 13.43
CA ASP A 2 14.22 -6.33 11.97
C ASP A 2 13.52 -5.01 11.61
N ASP A 3 13.72 -3.98 12.43
CA ASP A 3 12.93 -2.73 12.35
C ASP A 3 13.77 -1.46 12.18
N GLN A 4 15.10 -1.57 12.00
CA GLN A 4 15.96 -0.39 12.16
C GLN A 4 16.03 0.53 10.94
N ASP A 5 15.71 0.10 9.72
CA ASP A 5 15.77 0.98 8.54
C ASP A 5 14.64 0.69 7.54
N ARG A 6 13.41 1.02 7.94
CA ARG A 6 12.19 0.82 7.15
C ARG A 6 11.63 2.14 6.65
N ILE A 7 11.47 2.30 5.33
CA ILE A 7 10.80 3.45 4.74
C ILE A 7 9.50 2.99 4.07
N VAL A 8 8.37 3.23 4.73
CA VAL A 8 7.04 2.87 4.21
C VAL A 8 6.54 3.93 3.23
N VAL A 9 6.05 3.50 2.07
CA VAL A 9 5.51 4.39 1.03
C VAL A 9 4.11 3.93 0.64
N GLY A 10 3.14 4.83 0.76
CA GLY A 10 1.81 4.65 0.18
C GLY A 10 1.87 4.85 -1.34
N VAL A 11 1.23 3.99 -2.11
CA VAL A 11 1.17 4.10 -3.57
C VAL A 11 -0.30 4.04 -3.98
N ASP A 12 -0.80 5.15 -4.50
CA ASP A 12 -2.18 5.33 -4.97
C ASP A 12 -2.26 5.54 -6.50
N GLY A 13 -1.16 5.27 -7.21
CA GLY A 13 -1.03 5.50 -8.66
C GLY A 13 -0.77 6.96 -9.07
N SER A 14 -0.83 7.93 -8.15
CA SER A 14 -0.58 9.33 -8.47
C SER A 14 0.89 9.62 -8.83
N PRO A 15 1.17 10.60 -9.73
CA PRO A 15 2.54 10.93 -10.13
C PRO A 15 3.44 11.37 -8.96
N SER A 16 2.87 12.07 -7.97
CA SER A 16 3.59 12.59 -6.80
C SER A 16 4.16 11.47 -5.93
N LEU A 17 3.42 10.37 -5.77
CA LEU A 17 3.84 9.24 -4.94
C LEU A 17 4.95 8.39 -5.59
N ARG A 18 5.06 8.42 -6.92
CA ARG A 18 6.19 7.79 -7.63
C ARG A 18 7.54 8.43 -7.28
N GLN A 19 7.55 9.74 -7.03
CA GLN A 19 8.79 10.42 -6.62
C GLN A 19 9.19 10.06 -5.19
N ALA A 20 8.22 9.90 -4.29
CA ALA A 20 8.45 9.39 -2.94
C ALA A 20 9.00 7.96 -2.97
N LEU A 21 8.44 7.08 -3.80
CA LEU A 21 8.91 5.71 -3.97
C LEU A 21 10.36 5.65 -4.49
N ARG A 22 10.71 6.47 -5.50
CA ARG A 22 12.10 6.58 -5.98
C ARG A 22 13.05 7.08 -4.90
N TRP A 23 12.62 8.05 -4.09
CA TRP A 23 13.44 8.55 -3.00
C TRP A 23 13.67 7.46 -1.94
N ALA A 24 12.60 6.77 -1.52
CA ALA A 24 12.66 5.70 -0.54
C ALA A 24 13.57 4.55 -0.99
N ALA A 25 13.42 4.09 -2.24
CA ALA A 25 14.28 3.06 -2.81
C ALA A 25 15.76 3.45 -2.79
N ARG A 26 16.10 4.71 -3.13
CA ARG A 26 17.48 5.18 -3.05
C ARG A 26 17.99 5.24 -1.61
N GLN A 27 17.17 5.68 -0.66
CA GLN A 27 17.56 5.73 0.74
C GLN A 27 17.77 4.33 1.31
N ALA A 28 16.88 3.38 1.00
CA ALA A 28 17.01 1.99 1.40
C ALA A 28 18.26 1.33 0.80
N ALA A 29 18.58 1.60 -0.47
CA ALA A 29 19.80 1.09 -1.10
C ALA A 29 21.08 1.62 -0.43
N LEU A 30 21.07 2.84 0.13
CA LEU A 30 22.21 3.42 0.84
C LEU A 30 22.35 2.95 2.29
N THR A 31 21.22 2.61 2.93
CA THR A 31 21.15 2.23 4.34
C THR A 31 21.11 0.71 4.55
N GLY A 32 20.91 -0.06 3.49
CA GLY A 32 20.60 -1.50 3.61
C GLY A 32 19.19 -1.76 4.14
N GLY A 33 18.31 -0.76 4.04
CA GLY A 33 16.94 -0.80 4.54
C GLY A 33 15.95 -1.49 3.60
N THR A 34 14.70 -1.57 4.06
CA THR A 34 13.55 -2.13 3.32
C THR A 34 12.54 -1.04 2.96
N VAL A 35 11.88 -1.18 1.80
CA VAL A 35 10.81 -0.28 1.34
C VAL A 35 9.50 -1.03 1.19
N PRO A 36 8.63 -0.99 2.21
CA PRO A 36 7.27 -1.47 2.06
C PRO A 36 6.45 -0.50 1.22
N ALA A 37 6.06 -0.93 0.03
CA ALA A 37 5.13 -0.21 -0.84
C ALA A 37 3.72 -0.72 -0.57
N LEU A 38 2.84 0.16 -0.09
CA LEU A 38 1.49 -0.19 0.35
C LEU A 38 0.45 0.55 -0.49
N THR A 39 -0.57 -0.16 -0.96
CA THR A 39 -1.79 0.46 -1.49
C THR A 39 -2.95 0.23 -0.54
N SER A 40 -3.92 1.14 -0.56
CA SER A 40 -5.15 1.00 0.23
C SER A 40 -6.33 0.61 -0.64
N TRP A 41 -7.17 -0.30 -0.16
CA TRP A 41 -8.42 -0.69 -0.81
C TRP A 41 -9.61 -0.54 0.13
N ASP A 42 -10.82 -0.43 -0.43
CA ASP A 42 -12.07 -0.31 0.33
C ASP A 42 -13.18 -1.12 -0.36
N TYR A 43 -14.24 -1.41 0.38
CA TYR A 43 -15.42 -2.05 -0.19
C TYR A 43 -16.15 -1.05 -1.12
N PRO A 44 -16.60 -1.49 -2.31
CA PRO A 44 -17.47 -0.68 -3.15
C PRO A 44 -18.71 -0.19 -2.36
N GLN A 45 -19.16 1.04 -2.59
CA GLN A 45 -20.30 1.66 -1.87
C GLN A 45 -21.62 0.84 -1.87
N TYR A 46 -21.73 -0.19 -2.69
CA TYR A 46 -22.89 -1.09 -2.76
C TYR A 46 -22.79 -2.32 -1.83
N HIS A 47 -21.59 -2.65 -1.32
CA HIS A 47 -21.42 -3.59 -0.21
C HIS A 47 -21.98 -2.94 1.07
N GLY A 48 -23.29 -3.10 1.28
CA GLY A 48 -24.04 -2.42 2.33
C GLY A 48 -25.33 -1.75 1.83
N ALA A 49 -25.54 -1.57 0.53
CA ALA A 49 -26.82 -1.08 0.00
C ALA A 49 -27.96 -2.12 0.12
N LEU A 50 -27.61 -3.41 0.23
CA LEU A 50 -28.50 -4.49 0.69
C LEU A 50 -28.33 -4.81 2.19
N GLY A 51 -27.53 -4.00 2.90
CA GLY A 51 -27.60 -3.67 4.33
C GLY A 51 -27.32 -4.73 5.39
N TRP A 52 -27.56 -6.00 5.13
CA TRP A 52 -27.68 -7.01 6.20
C TRP A 52 -26.56 -8.06 6.19
N LEU A 53 -25.92 -8.31 5.05
CA LEU A 53 -24.91 -9.35 4.96
C LEU A 53 -23.50 -8.74 5.10
N PRO A 54 -22.69 -9.18 6.08
CA PRO A 54 -21.28 -8.83 6.10
C PRO A 54 -20.60 -9.36 4.83
N PRO A 55 -19.59 -8.65 4.30
CA PRO A 55 -18.78 -9.17 3.20
C PRO A 55 -18.19 -10.53 3.58
N SER A 56 -18.12 -11.44 2.62
CA SER A 56 -17.49 -12.73 2.86
C SER A 56 -15.97 -12.57 2.93
N SER A 57 -15.29 -13.50 3.61
CA SER A 57 -13.82 -13.55 3.63
C SER A 57 -13.23 -13.64 2.21
N GLY A 58 -13.94 -14.29 1.28
CA GLY A 58 -13.54 -14.37 -0.12
C GLY A 58 -13.63 -13.03 -0.87
N ASP A 59 -14.57 -12.16 -0.50
CA ASP A 59 -14.65 -10.81 -1.09
C ASP A 59 -13.49 -9.93 -0.62
N GLU A 60 -13.12 -10.04 0.65
CA GLU A 60 -11.96 -9.34 1.23
C GLU A 60 -10.65 -9.76 0.58
N GLU A 61 -10.38 -11.07 0.51
CA GLU A 61 -9.17 -11.61 -0.13
C GLU A 61 -9.08 -11.22 -1.61
N ALA A 62 -10.21 -11.25 -2.33
CA ALA A 62 -10.25 -10.87 -3.75
C ALA A 62 -9.97 -9.38 -3.96
N LEU A 63 -10.51 -8.51 -3.11
CA LEU A 63 -10.27 -7.07 -3.17
C LEU A 63 -8.82 -6.72 -2.80
N GLU A 64 -8.27 -7.36 -1.76
CA GLU A 64 -6.87 -7.18 -1.39
C GLU A 64 -5.93 -7.66 -2.51
N ALA A 65 -6.18 -8.85 -3.07
CA ALA A 65 -5.40 -9.39 -4.17
C ALA A 65 -5.44 -8.46 -5.38
N ARG A 66 -6.62 -7.93 -5.73
CA ARG A 66 -6.76 -7.00 -6.85
C ARG A 66 -6.01 -5.70 -6.61
N ALA A 67 -6.08 -5.14 -5.41
CA ALA A 67 -5.33 -3.95 -5.06
C ALA A 67 -3.81 -4.19 -5.18
N ARG A 68 -3.33 -5.37 -4.76
CA ARG A 68 -1.93 -5.77 -4.92
C ARG A 68 -1.54 -5.92 -6.40
N GLU A 69 -2.39 -6.54 -7.22
CA GLU A 69 -2.17 -6.65 -8.67
C GLU A 69 -2.06 -5.27 -9.35
N ASP A 70 -2.85 -4.29 -8.92
CA ASP A 70 -2.79 -2.92 -9.44
C ASP A 70 -1.54 -2.14 -8.96
N LEU A 71 -0.97 -2.54 -7.81
CA LEU A 71 0.23 -1.95 -7.22
C LEU A 71 1.51 -2.34 -7.96
N THR A 72 1.66 -3.62 -8.31
CA THR A 72 2.86 -4.16 -8.97
C THR A 72 3.30 -3.35 -10.21
N PRO A 73 2.44 -3.05 -11.21
CA PRO A 73 2.87 -2.28 -12.38
C PRO A 73 3.30 -0.85 -12.02
N CYS A 74 2.73 -0.25 -10.97
CA CYS A 74 3.14 1.08 -10.50
C CYS A 74 4.55 1.06 -9.91
N VAL A 75 4.90 0.00 -9.18
CA VAL A 75 6.24 -0.22 -8.60
C VAL A 75 7.25 -0.49 -9.71
N GLU A 76 6.93 -1.40 -10.64
CA GLU A 76 7.78 -1.73 -11.79
C GLU A 76 8.02 -0.52 -12.71
N GLU A 77 6.99 0.27 -13.02
CA GLU A 77 7.14 1.49 -13.83
C GLU A 77 8.06 2.52 -13.14
N THR A 78 8.04 2.56 -11.81
CA THR A 78 8.75 3.57 -11.03
C THR A 78 10.20 3.20 -10.73
N LEU A 79 10.47 1.91 -10.44
CA LEU A 79 11.77 1.42 -9.98
C LEU A 79 12.46 0.47 -10.99
N GLY A 80 11.74 0.02 -12.02
CA GLY A 80 12.19 -1.02 -12.95
C GLY A 80 11.99 -2.43 -12.41
N ALA A 81 12.21 -3.43 -13.27
CA ALA A 81 12.02 -4.85 -12.93
C ALA A 81 13.00 -5.38 -11.86
N HIS A 82 14.11 -4.67 -11.62
CA HIS A 82 15.14 -5.06 -10.67
C HIS A 82 15.57 -3.85 -9.81
N PRO A 83 14.78 -3.50 -8.77
CA PRO A 83 15.15 -2.43 -7.86
C PRO A 83 16.40 -2.81 -7.07
N SER A 84 17.25 -1.83 -6.79
CA SER A 84 18.47 -1.99 -5.98
C SER A 84 18.20 -2.07 -4.46
N ALA A 85 16.95 -1.95 -4.03
CA ALA A 85 16.51 -2.03 -2.64
C ALA A 85 15.51 -3.20 -2.45
N ASP A 86 15.42 -3.75 -1.23
CA ASP A 86 14.40 -4.75 -0.86
C ASP A 86 13.04 -4.05 -0.77
N VAL A 87 12.22 -4.18 -1.82
CA VAL A 87 10.87 -3.62 -1.90
C VAL A 87 9.85 -4.71 -1.57
N ARG A 88 8.96 -4.43 -0.61
CA ARG A 88 7.91 -5.36 -0.21
C ARG A 88 6.54 -4.77 -0.50
N GLU A 89 5.80 -5.41 -1.40
CA GLU A 89 4.47 -4.97 -1.79
C GLU A 89 3.40 -5.49 -0.81
N GLY A 90 2.43 -4.65 -0.52
CA GLY A 90 1.29 -5.01 0.33
C GLY A 90 0.06 -4.19 0.02
N ALA A 91 -1.10 -4.72 0.39
CA ALA A 91 -2.37 -4.03 0.28
C ALA A 91 -3.03 -4.02 1.65
N VAL A 92 -3.61 -2.89 2.04
CA VAL A 92 -4.25 -2.70 3.34
C VAL A 92 -5.66 -2.21 3.17
N ARG A 93 -6.59 -2.76 3.96
CA ARG A 93 -7.96 -2.26 4.00
C ARG A 93 -7.97 -0.85 4.61
N ASN A 94 -8.65 0.09 3.96
CA ASN A 94 -8.90 1.40 4.53
C ASN A 94 -9.86 1.26 5.72
N ALA A 95 -9.33 1.37 6.93
CA ALA A 95 -10.13 1.37 8.15
C ALA A 95 -10.67 2.78 8.48
N GLY A 96 -11.22 3.49 7.49
CA GLY A 96 -11.71 4.85 7.65
C GLY A 96 -10.60 5.89 7.90
N GLN A 97 -10.92 7.15 7.61
CA GLN A 97 -10.02 8.28 7.84
C GLN A 97 -9.49 8.29 9.28
N CYS A 98 -8.23 8.72 9.46
CA CYS A 98 -7.72 9.17 10.74
C CYS A 98 -8.69 10.20 11.34
N ALA A 99 -9.60 9.76 12.20
CA ALA A 99 -10.27 10.64 13.13
C ALA A 99 -9.16 11.11 14.06
N ALA A 100 -8.64 12.31 13.79
CA ALA A 100 -7.82 13.03 14.76
C ALA A 100 -8.69 13.22 16.01
N ALA A 101 -8.62 12.26 16.93
CA ALA A 101 -9.13 12.41 18.27
C ALA A 101 -8.27 13.49 18.94
N ARG A 102 -8.64 14.75 18.74
CA ARG A 102 -8.19 15.83 19.60
C ARG A 102 -8.82 15.56 20.96
N GLY A 103 -8.01 15.05 21.89
CA GLY A 103 -8.37 15.03 23.30
C GLY A 103 -8.69 16.46 23.75
N ALA A 104 -9.86 16.62 24.35
CA ALA A 104 -10.27 17.81 25.09
C ALA A 104 -9.71 17.75 26.52
#